data_AF-A0A931GK14-F1
#
_entry.id   AF-A0A931GK14-F1
#
_cell.length_a   1.000
_cell.length_b   1.000
_cell.length_c   1.000
_cell.angle_alpha   90.00
_cell.angle_beta   90.00
_cell.angle_gamma   90.00
#
_symmetry.space_group_name_H-M   'P 1'
#
loop_
_entity.id
_entity.type
_entity.pdbx_description
1 polymer ?
#
loop_
_entity_poly.entity_id
_entity_poly.type
_entity_poly.pdbx_seq_one_letter_code
_entity_poly.pdbx_strand_id
1 'polypeptide(L)'
;MVSLLIVRSAGSVVSQCDAVCYNARHTECVCAACGGVNHGVGLEQAITNTRRLHVEWLERVTAEHADVTVELDIRVQQLPLFPMEFPCP
;
A
#
# COMPACT_ATOMS: atom_id res chain seq x y z
N MET A 1 -0.89 -13.36 -4.93
CA MET A 1 0.14 -12.31 -4.86
C MET A 1 -0.15 -11.49 -3.61
N VAL A 2 0.85 -11.22 -2.77
CA VAL A 2 0.67 -10.47 -1.51
C VAL A 2 1.25 -9.07 -1.69
N SER A 3 0.47 -8.05 -1.38
CA SER A 3 0.87 -6.65 -1.49
C SER A 3 1.37 -6.13 -0.15
N LEU A 4 2.45 -5.35 -0.16
CA LEU A 4 2.93 -4.63 1.03
C LEU A 4 2.22 -3.28 1.19
N LEU A 5 1.92 -2.60 0.08
CA LEU A 5 1.19 -1.33 0.04
C LEU A 5 0.20 -1.34 -1.11
N ILE A 6 -1.00 -0.81 -0.87
CA ILE A 6 -2.00 -0.53 -1.90
C ILE A 6 -2.50 0.90 -1.66
N VAL A 7 -2.39 1.76 -2.68
CA VAL A 7 -2.99 3.09 -2.67
C VAL A 7 -4.30 3.02 -3.43
N ARG A 8 -5.38 3.45 -2.79
CA ARG A 8 -6.72 3.52 -3.39
C ARG A 8 -7.18 4.96 -3.49
N SER A 9 -7.90 5.28 -4.56
CA SER A 9 -8.62 6.54 -4.72
C SER A 9 -10.00 6.23 -5.29
N ALA A 10 -11.04 6.81 -4.70
CA ALA A 10 -12.44 6.58 -5.08
C ALA A 10 -12.79 5.08 -5.25
N GLY A 11 -12.30 4.22 -4.34
CA GLY A 11 -12.51 2.77 -4.35
C GLY A 11 -11.61 1.98 -5.32
N SER A 12 -10.97 2.63 -6.28
CA SER A 12 -10.10 2.00 -7.28
C SER A 12 -8.66 1.90 -6.80
N VAL A 13 -7.95 0.84 -7.18
CA VAL A 13 -6.50 0.71 -6.93
C VAL A 13 -5.75 1.62 -7.90
N VAL A 14 -5.01 2.59 -7.37
CA VAL A 14 -4.21 3.54 -8.15
C VAL A 14 -2.77 3.05 -8.28
N SER A 15 -2.23 2.46 -7.22
CA SER A 15 -0.91 1.85 -7.26
C SER A 15 -0.76 0.76 -6.20
N GLN A 16 0.19 -0.14 -6.41
CA GLN A 16 0.44 -1.28 -5.54
C GLN A 16 1.94 -1.58 -5.49
N CYS A 17 2.45 -1.82 -4.29
CA CYS A 17 3.79 -2.34 -4.07
C CYS A 17 3.71 -3.83 -3.69
N ASP A 18 4.27 -4.69 -4.53
CA ASP A 18 4.31 -6.14 -4.36
C ASP A 18 5.65 -6.73 -4.84
N ALA A 19 5.68 -8.05 -5.04
CA ALA A 19 6.83 -8.81 -5.48
C ALA A 19 7.46 -8.32 -6.79
N VAL A 20 6.70 -7.67 -7.67
CA VAL A 20 7.25 -7.10 -8.90
C VAL A 20 8.18 -5.93 -8.57
N CYS A 21 7.83 -5.12 -7.57
CA CYS A 21 8.64 -3.98 -7.15
C CYS A 21 9.83 -4.41 -6.28
N TYR A 22 9.59 -5.16 -5.20
CA TYR A 22 10.68 -5.45 -4.26
C TYR A 22 11.68 -6.50 -4.75
N ASN A 23 11.35 -7.25 -5.80
CA ASN A 23 12.30 -8.14 -6.50
C ASN A 23 12.78 -7.57 -7.85
N ALA A 24 12.43 -6.33 -8.17
CA ALA A 24 12.81 -5.73 -9.45
C ALA A 24 14.33 -5.69 -9.62
N ARG A 25 14.78 -5.91 -10.85
CA ARG A 25 16.20 -5.84 -11.24
C ARG A 25 16.49 -4.67 -12.19
N HIS A 26 15.46 -4.01 -12.69
CA HIS A 26 15.61 -2.80 -13.49
C HIS A 26 15.90 -1.60 -12.60
N THR A 27 16.44 -0.54 -13.18
CA THR A 27 16.99 0.61 -12.44
C THR A 27 15.92 1.55 -11.89
N GLU A 28 14.77 1.64 -12.53
CA GLU A 28 13.73 2.63 -12.18
C GLU A 28 12.53 1.99 -11.51
N CYS A 29 12.03 2.61 -10.45
CA CYS A 29 10.78 2.22 -9.82
C CYS A 29 9.61 2.96 -10.47
N VAL A 30 8.67 2.22 -11.03
CA VAL A 30 7.40 2.76 -11.56
C VAL A 30 6.24 2.65 -10.56
N CYS A 31 6.48 2.06 -9.38
CA CYS A 31 5.50 1.95 -8.32
C CYS A 31 5.35 3.28 -7.57
N ALA A 32 4.23 3.97 -7.78
CA ALA A 32 3.90 5.19 -7.05
C ALA A 32 3.61 4.95 -5.56
N ALA A 33 3.26 3.72 -5.15
CA ALA A 33 2.88 3.41 -3.77
C ALA A 33 4.05 3.49 -2.78
N CYS A 34 5.26 3.04 -3.19
CA CYS A 34 6.43 3.02 -2.32
C CYS A 34 7.39 4.19 -2.56
N GLY A 35 7.20 4.97 -3.63
CA GLY A 35 8.12 6.06 -4.00
C GLY A 35 9.55 5.59 -4.26
N GLY A 36 9.75 4.31 -4.61
CA GLY A 36 11.07 3.74 -4.91
C GLY A 36 11.79 3.07 -3.74
N VAL A 37 11.39 3.30 -2.48
CA VAL A 37 12.18 2.82 -1.32
C VAL A 37 12.17 1.29 -1.16
N ASN A 38 11.19 0.61 -1.75
CA ASN A 38 11.09 -0.85 -1.72
C ASN A 38 11.67 -1.50 -2.98
N HIS A 39 12.16 -0.73 -3.95
CA HIS A 39 12.49 -1.23 -5.28
C HIS A 39 13.76 -2.09 -5.27
N GLY A 40 13.64 -3.37 -5.65
CA GLY A 40 14.78 -4.30 -5.76
C GLY A 40 15.49 -4.65 -4.45
N VAL A 41 14.98 -4.23 -3.29
CA VAL A 41 15.64 -4.43 -1.98
C VAL A 41 15.35 -5.80 -1.34
N GLY A 42 14.43 -6.59 -1.91
CA GLY A 42 13.96 -7.85 -1.36
C GLY A 42 12.86 -7.70 -0.31
N LEU A 43 12.16 -8.80 0.00
CA LEU A 43 10.95 -8.80 0.83
C LEU A 43 11.18 -8.30 2.26
N GLU A 44 12.20 -8.81 2.96
CA GLU A 44 12.42 -8.49 4.38
C GLU A 44 12.74 -7.00 4.58
N GLN A 45 13.61 -6.44 3.75
CA GLN A 45 13.92 -5.02 3.78
C GLN A 45 12.71 -4.17 3.37
N ALA A 46 11.93 -4.62 2.37
CA ALA A 46 10.72 -3.93 1.97
C ALA A 46 9.66 -3.88 3.08
N ILE A 47 9.54 -4.93 3.91
CA ILE A 47 8.65 -4.91 5.10
C ILE A 47 9.10 -3.83 6.08
N THR A 48 10.40 -3.77 6.40
CA THR A 48 10.97 -2.76 7.30
C THR A 48 10.76 -1.35 6.76
N ASN A 49 11.04 -1.14 5.48
CA ASN A 49 10.84 0.15 4.81
C ASN A 49 9.36 0.57 4.79
N THR A 50 8.45 -0.38 4.60
CA THR A 50 7.00 -0.14 4.61
C THR A 50 6.50 0.29 5.99
N ARG A 51 7.01 -0.30 7.07
CA ARG A 51 6.69 0.13 8.44
C ARG A 51 7.15 1.57 8.71
N ARG A 52 8.36 1.93 8.25
CA ARG A 52 8.88 3.30 8.35
C ARG A 52 8.01 4.28 7.56
N LEU A 53 7.66 3.95 6.31
CA LEU A 53 6.77 4.78 5.48
C LEU A 53 5.44 5.06 6.17
N HIS A 54 4.85 4.06 6.82
CA HIS A 54 3.60 4.24 7.56
C HIS A 54 3.72 5.29 8.67
N VAL A 55 4.79 5.22 9.47
CA VAL A 55 5.05 6.20 10.54
C VAL A 55 5.23 7.60 9.96
N GLU A 56 6.03 7.74 8.90
CA GLU A 56 6.28 9.04 8.25
C GLU A 56 5.00 9.65 7.65
N TRP A 57 4.14 8.82 7.07
CA TRP A 57 2.86 9.27 6.52
C TRP A 57 1.90 9.73 7.62
N LEU A 58 1.84 9.00 8.74
CA LEU A 58 1.07 9.41 9.92
C LEU A 58 1.53 10.76 10.43
N GLU A 59 2.84 10.91 10.67
CA GLU A 59 3.42 12.16 11.18
C GLU A 59 3.08 13.34 10.27
N ARG A 60 3.28 13.20 8.95
CA ARG A 60 2.93 14.25 7.98
C ARG A 60 1.46 14.61 7.99
N VAL A 61 0.58 13.62 7.94
CA VAL A 61 -0.87 13.85 7.93
C VAL A 61 -1.32 14.52 9.22
N THR A 62 -0.83 14.09 10.38
CA THR A 62 -1.17 14.72 11.67
C THR A 62 -0.68 16.17 11.78
N ALA A 63 0.42 16.52 11.10
CA ALA A 63 0.94 17.89 11.07
C ALA A 63 0.14 18.81 10.13
N GLU A 64 -0.37 18.27 9.02
CA GLU A 64 -1.05 19.05 7.97
C GLU A 64 -2.58 19.10 8.16
N HIS A 65 -3.17 18.08 8.79
CA HIS A 65 -4.62 17.92 8.91
C HIS A 65 -5.01 17.29 10.26
N ALA A 66 -5.62 18.09 11.14
CA ALA A 66 -6.01 17.65 12.49
C ALA A 66 -7.23 16.70 12.52
N ASP A 67 -7.95 16.56 11.41
CA ASP A 67 -9.22 15.86 11.28
C ASP A 67 -9.12 14.52 10.52
N VAL A 68 -7.91 14.08 10.16
CA VAL A 68 -7.73 12.80 9.48
C VAL A 68 -7.79 11.65 10.47
N THR A 69 -8.76 10.75 10.25
CA THR A 69 -8.86 9.47 10.96
C THR A 69 -8.00 8.44 10.26
N VAL A 70 -7.07 7.81 10.98
CA VAL A 70 -6.24 6.72 10.45
C VAL A 70 -6.51 5.45 11.27
N GLU A 71 -6.84 4.37 10.58
CA GLU A 71 -7.11 3.07 11.20
C GLU A 71 -6.09 2.03 10.70
N LEU A 72 -5.45 1.34 11.64
CA LEU A 72 -4.61 0.17 11.36
C LEU A 72 -5.49 -1.08 11.51
N ASP A 73 -6.05 -1.57 10.40
CA ASP A 73 -6.83 -2.80 10.42
C ASP A 73 -5.92 -4.01 10.18
N ILE A 74 -5.94 -4.96 11.12
CA ILE A 74 -5.19 -6.22 11.07
C ILE A 74 -5.99 -7.29 10.31
N ARG A 75 -7.26 -7.03 10.00
CA ARG A 75 -8.09 -7.96 9.24
C ARG A 75 -7.61 -7.94 7.80
N VAL A 76 -7.12 -9.10 7.35
CA VAL A 76 -6.91 -9.40 5.94
C VAL A 76 -8.21 -9.07 5.20
N GLN A 77 -8.22 -7.97 4.46
CA GLN A 77 -9.32 -7.65 3.57
C GLN A 77 -9.21 -8.56 2.34
N GLN A 78 -9.73 -9.78 2.45
CA GLN A 78 -10.03 -10.57 1.25
C GLN A 78 -11.16 -9.87 0.52
N LEU A 79 -10.81 -9.09 -0.50
CA LEU A 79 -11.78 -8.67 -1.50
C LEU A 79 -12.33 -9.93 -2.18
N PRO A 80 -13.64 -9.99 -2.45
CA PRO A 80 -14.21 -11.13 -3.13
C PRO A 80 -13.55 -11.29 -4.51
N LEU A 81 -13.15 -12.52 -4.84
CA LEU A 81 -12.49 -12.87 -6.11
C LEU A 81 -13.38 -12.61 -7.34
N PHE A 82 -14.69 -12.41 -7.12
CA PHE A 82 -15.70 -12.09 -8.13
C PHE A 82 -16.61 -10.99 -7.59
N PRO A 83 -17.18 -10.12 -8.44
CA PRO A 83 -18.16 -9.14 -7.99
C PRO A 83 -19.32 -9.85 -7.28
N MET A 84 -19.65 -9.39 -6.09
CA MET A 84 -20.89 -9.77 -5.41
C MET A 84 -22.03 -9.16 -6.24
N GLU A 85 -22.53 -9.91 -7.20
CA GLU A 85 -23.87 -9.66 -7.71
C GLU A 85 -24.85 -9.91 -6.55
N PHE A 86 -25.84 -9.01 -6.43
CA PHE A 86 -27.08 -9.09 -5.64
C PHE A 86 -27.23 -8.16 -4.43
N PRO A 87 -28.47 -7.67 -4.22
CA PRO A 87 -28.77 -6.25 -4.19
C PRO A 87 -29.01 -5.71 -2.78
N CYS A 88 -28.96 -4.38 -2.67
CA CYS A 88 -29.37 -3.62 -1.50
C CYS A 88 -30.80 -3.98 -1.05
N PRO A 89 -31.07 -4.17 0.26
CA PRO A 89 -32.39 -3.96 0.84
C PRO A 89 -32.70 -2.46 0.96
#